data_AF-A0AAV7H3K0-F1
#
_entry.id   AF-A0AAV7H3K0-F1
#
_cell.length_a   1.000
_cell.length_b   1.000
_cell.length_c   1.000
_cell.angle_alpha   90.00
_cell.angle_beta   90.00
_cell.angle_gamma   90.00
#
_symmetry.space_group_name_H-M   'P 1'
#
loop_
_entity.id
_entity.type
_entity.pdbx_description
1 polymer ?
#
loop_
_entity_poly.entity_id
_entity_poly.type
_entity_poly.pdbx_seq_one_letter_code
_entity_poly.pdbx_strand_id
1 'polypeptide(L)'
;MAVVNSKITLKLLIDARSHKVLFGEAGKDFVDFLFSLLTLPLGSVIKLLSPPTMIGSVGKLYQSVENLNEIYLVANRNKASLLQPKVSTFYVTNHLLLGT
;
A
#
# COMPACT_ATOMS: atom_id res chain seq x y z
N MET A 1 11.52 -1.00 32.51
CA MET A 1 10.77 -0.66 31.27
C MET A 1 11.76 -0.05 30.29
N ALA A 2 12.01 -0.70 29.15
CA ALA A 2 12.86 -0.14 28.11
C ALA A 2 12.05 0.91 27.31
N VAL A 3 12.64 2.08 27.07
CA VAL A 3 12.04 3.09 26.21
C VAL A 3 12.05 2.56 24.78
N VAL A 4 10.89 2.23 24.23
CA VAL A 4 10.77 1.84 22.83
C VAL A 4 11.00 3.10 22.00
N ASN A 5 12.12 3.17 21.28
CA ASN A 5 12.42 4.30 20.42
C ASN A 5 11.64 4.16 19.10
N SER A 6 10.43 4.72 19.05
CA SER A 6 9.51 4.60 17.90
C SER A 6 9.85 5.50 16.70
N LYS A 7 11.11 5.98 16.59
CA LYS A 7 11.50 6.96 15.59
C LYS A 7 12.07 6.30 14.34
N ILE A 8 11.30 6.34 13.25
CA ILE A 8 11.79 5.98 11.91
C ILE A 8 12.63 7.16 11.36
N THR A 9 13.81 6.86 10.80
CA THR A 9 14.73 7.87 10.22
C THR A 9 15.00 7.59 8.75
N LEU A 10 14.99 8.63 7.93
CA LEU A 10 15.32 8.63 6.51
C LEU A 10 16.34 9.76 6.25
N LYS A 11 17.50 9.44 5.67
CA LYS A 11 18.50 10.44 5.28
C LYS A 11 18.35 10.75 3.80
N LEU A 12 18.34 12.03 3.45
CA LEU A 12 18.16 12.49 2.07
C LEU A 12 19.43 13.19 1.58
N LEU A 13 19.87 12.86 0.36
CA LEU A 13 20.80 13.71 -0.37
C LEU A 13 19.99 14.66 -1.24
N ILE A 14 20.17 15.97 -1.04
CA ILE A 14 19.40 17.00 -1.71
C ILE A 14 20.35 17.88 -2.53
N ASP A 15 20.02 18.12 -3.80
CA ASP A 15 20.62 19.20 -4.58
C ASP A 15 19.98 20.52 -4.17
N ALA A 16 20.73 21.33 -3.42
CA ALA A 16 20.25 22.60 -2.90
C ALA A 16 19.94 23.63 -4.01
N ARG A 17 20.55 23.52 -5.20
CA ARG A 17 20.30 24.47 -6.29
C ARG A 17 18.98 24.21 -7.00
N SER A 18 18.65 22.94 -7.24
CA SER A 18 17.41 22.55 -7.90
C SER A 18 16.27 22.20 -6.92
N HIS A 19 16.55 22.18 -5.62
CA HIS A 19 15.64 21.74 -4.56
C HIS A 19 15.08 20.33 -4.79
N LYS A 20 15.91 19.43 -5.33
CA LYS A 20 15.52 18.05 -5.63
C LYS A 20 16.23 17.06 -4.72
N VAL A 21 15.49 16.02 -4.30
CA VAL A 21 16.06 14.85 -3.63
C VAL A 21 16.73 13.97 -4.69
N LEU A 22 18.02 13.69 -4.52
CA LEU A 22 18.79 12.82 -5.39
C LEU A 22 18.78 11.37 -4.90
N PHE A 23 18.88 11.16 -3.58
CA PHE A 23 18.91 9.82 -2.96
C PHE A 23 18.25 9.83 -1.59
N GLY A 24 17.75 8.67 -1.16
CA GLY A 24 17.27 8.42 0.20
C GLY A 24 17.90 7.15 0.77
N GLU A 25 18.65 7.27 1.85
CA GLU A 25 19.17 6.14 2.63
C GLU A 25 18.22 5.87 3.79
N ALA A 26 17.71 4.64 3.88
CA ALA A 26 16.72 4.23 4.86
C ALA A 26 17.16 2.99 5.62
N GLY A 27 16.88 2.97 6.93
CA GLY A 27 17.04 1.77 7.75
C GLY A 27 15.88 0.78 7.56
N LYS A 28 16.08 -0.44 8.06
CA LYS A 28 15.13 -1.56 7.97
C LYS A 28 13.71 -1.14 8.38
N ASP A 29 13.55 -0.44 9.50
CA ASP A 29 12.24 -0.03 10.02
C ASP A 29 11.44 0.85 9.04
N PHE A 30 12.10 1.73 8.28
CA PHE A 30 11.43 2.55 7.26
C PHE A 30 10.98 1.70 6.07
N VAL A 31 11.87 0.81 5.62
CA VAL A 31 11.59 -0.06 4.48
C VAL A 31 10.42 -0.98 4.82
N ASP A 32 10.45 -1.58 6.00
CA ASP A 32 9.39 -2.42 6.54
C ASP A 32 8.06 -1.70 6.68
N PHE A 33 8.07 -0.46 7.17
CA PHE A 33 6.89 0.40 7.17
C PHE A 33 6.36 0.61 5.75
N LEU A 34 7.21 1.00 4.79
CA LEU A 34 6.80 1.21 3.40
C LEU A 34 6.17 -0.06 2.80
N PHE A 35 6.81 -1.20 3.01
CA PHE A 35 6.30 -2.48 2.53
C PHE A 35 5.01 -2.91 3.23
N SER A 36 4.84 -2.60 4.52
CA SER A 36 3.57 -2.83 5.21
C SER A 36 2.41 -2.07 4.54
N LEU A 37 2.65 -0.85 4.04
CA LEU A 37 1.64 -0.10 3.27
C LEU A 37 1.27 -0.80 1.97
N LEU A 38 2.24 -1.45 1.31
CA LEU A 38 2.00 -2.22 0.08
C LEU A 38 1.19 -3.51 0.33
N THR A 39 1.13 -4.00 1.57
CA THR A 39 0.29 -5.14 1.94
C THR A 39 -1.18 -4.77 2.17
N LEU A 40 -1.50 -3.47 2.26
CA LEU A 40 -2.87 -3.03 2.48
C LEU A 40 -3.76 -3.45 1.30
N PRO A 41 -4.92 -4.05 1.56
CA PRO A 41 -5.87 -4.41 0.51
C PRO A 41 -6.46 -3.15 -0.10
N LEU A 42 -5.82 -2.67 -1.17
CA LEU A 42 -6.08 -1.33 -1.71
C LEU A 42 -7.56 -1.12 -2.06
N GLY A 43 -8.24 -2.11 -2.64
CA GLY A 43 -9.68 -2.01 -2.91
C GLY A 43 -10.52 -1.70 -1.66
N SER A 44 -10.23 -2.36 -0.53
CA SER A 44 -10.93 -2.13 0.73
C SER A 44 -10.65 -0.73 1.30
N VAL A 45 -9.41 -0.25 1.16
CA VAL A 45 -9.03 1.11 1.57
C VAL A 45 -9.75 2.16 0.71
N ILE A 46 -9.77 1.99 -0.61
CA ILE A 46 -10.48 2.90 -1.53
C ILE A 46 -11.96 2.96 -1.20
N LYS A 47 -12.59 1.80 -0.96
CA LYS A 47 -13.99 1.74 -0.56
C LYS A 47 -14.26 2.54 0.72
N LEU A 48 -13.37 2.44 1.72
CA LEU A 48 -13.50 3.19 2.98
C LEU A 48 -13.32 4.69 2.78
N LEU A 49 -12.39 5.10 1.93
CA LEU A 49 -12.11 6.51 1.63
C LEU A 49 -13.14 7.16 0.68
N SER A 50 -14.07 6.36 0.14
CA SER A 50 -15.04 6.68 -0.92
C SER A 50 -14.41 6.80 -2.32
N PRO A 51 -14.89 6.06 -3.33
CA PRO A 51 -14.36 6.15 -4.70
C PRO A 51 -14.43 7.55 -5.36
N PRO A 52 -15.49 8.37 -5.19
CA PRO A 52 -15.60 9.69 -5.84
C PRO A 52 -14.58 10.71 -5.35
N THR A 53 -14.02 10.53 -4.15
CA THR A 53 -13.04 11.43 -3.55
C THR A 53 -11.61 11.04 -3.88
N MET A 54 -11.37 9.82 -4.39
CA MET A 54 -10.03 9.35 -4.74
C MET A 54 -9.66 9.74 -6.17
N ILE A 55 -8.89 10.82 -6.30
CA ILE A 55 -8.37 11.32 -7.58
C ILE A 55 -7.05 10.60 -7.91
N GLY A 56 -7.00 9.91 -9.05
CA GLY A 56 -5.76 9.29 -9.56
C GLY A 56 -5.98 8.00 -10.34
N SER A 57 -4.88 7.35 -10.74
CA SER A 57 -4.92 6.08 -11.45
C SER A 57 -5.55 4.96 -10.61
N VAL A 58 -5.26 4.93 -9.31
CA VAL A 58 -5.78 3.93 -8.37
C VAL A 58 -7.31 4.00 -8.23
N GLY A 59 -7.87 5.20 -8.07
CA GLY A 59 -9.33 5.40 -8.04
C GLY A 59 -9.99 5.00 -9.36
N LYS A 60 -9.38 5.35 -10.50
CA LYS A 60 -9.85 4.93 -11.84
C LYS A 60 -9.83 3.42 -12.02
N LEU A 61 -8.79 2.73 -11.53
CA LEU A 61 -8.71 1.27 -11.57
C LEU A 61 -9.83 0.64 -10.73
N TYR A 62 -10.09 1.15 -9.53
CA TYR A 62 -11.21 0.68 -8.70
C TYR A 62 -12.56 0.85 -9.41
N GLN A 63 -12.82 2.04 -9.97
CA GLN A 63 -14.04 2.32 -10.72
C GLN A 63 -14.17 1.43 -11.97
N SER A 64 -13.06 1.12 -12.64
CA SER A 64 -13.04 0.20 -13.78
C SER A 64 -13.46 -1.21 -13.37
N VAL A 65 -13.00 -1.71 -12.22
CA VAL A 65 -13.39 -3.02 -11.68
C VAL A 65 -14.86 -3.01 -11.22
N GLU A 66 -15.32 -1.91 -10.64
CA GLU A 66 -16.71 -1.74 -10.21
C GLU A 66 -17.68 -1.83 -11.41
N ASN A 67 -17.33 -1.16 -12.51
CA ASN A 67 -18.10 -1.13 -13.75
C ASN A 67 -17.85 -2.36 -14.66
N LEU A 68 -16.91 -3.25 -14.32
CA LEU A 68 -16.60 -4.42 -15.12
C LEU A 68 -17.80 -5.37 -15.17
N ASN A 69 -18.20 -5.81 -16.37
CA ASN A 69 -19.28 -6.79 -16.49
C ASN A 69 -18.82 -8.16 -15.94
N GLU A 70 -19.69 -8.83 -15.19
CA GLU A 70 -19.42 -10.13 -14.58
C GLU A 70 -19.16 -11.25 -15.60
N ILE A 71 -19.60 -11.09 -16.86
CA ILE A 71 -19.27 -12.03 -17.95
C ILE A 71 -17.77 -12.19 -18.19
N TYR A 72 -16.97 -11.19 -17.80
CA TYR A 72 -15.51 -11.22 -17.92
C TYR A 72 -14.82 -11.82 -16.69
N LEU A 73 -15.58 -12.16 -15.65
CA LEU A 73 -15.04 -12.82 -14.46
C LEU A 73 -15.05 -14.33 -14.66
N VAL A 74 -14.06 -15.01 -14.05
CA VAL A 74 -14.05 -16.46 -13.96
C VAL A 74 -15.32 -16.92 -13.26
N ALA A 75 -15.99 -17.92 -13.84
CA ALA A 75 -17.22 -18.48 -13.29
C ALA A 75 -17.07 -18.78 -11.79
N ASN A 76 -18.11 -18.45 -11.01
CA ASN A 76 -18.14 -18.63 -9.56
C ASN A 76 -17.17 -17.73 -8.75
N ARG A 77 -16.69 -16.61 -9.31
CA ARG A 77 -15.93 -15.58 -8.56
C ARG A 77 -16.80 -14.36 -8.28
N ASN A 78 -16.79 -13.91 -7.03
CA ASN A 78 -17.54 -12.74 -6.61
C ASN A 78 -16.73 -11.46 -6.90
N LYS A 79 -17.30 -10.52 -7.67
CA LYS A 79 -16.74 -9.19 -7.94
C LYS A 79 -16.38 -8.43 -6.65
N ALA A 80 -17.17 -8.61 -5.59
CA ALA A 80 -16.90 -8.02 -4.28
C ALA A 80 -15.54 -8.42 -3.69
N SER A 81 -14.97 -9.57 -4.08
CA SER A 81 -13.62 -9.97 -3.63
C SER A 81 -12.51 -9.10 -4.24
N LEU A 82 -12.75 -8.50 -5.41
CA LEU A 82 -11.82 -7.58 -6.08
C LEU A 82 -11.98 -6.14 -5.56
N LEU A 83 -13.21 -5.75 -5.26
CA LEU A 83 -13.53 -4.43 -4.69
C LEU A 83 -13.20 -4.36 -3.20
N GLN A 84 -13.30 -5.46 -2.48
CA GLN A 84 -13.07 -5.54 -1.03
C GLN A 84 -12.19 -6.74 -0.67
N PRO A 85 -10.91 -6.73 -1.11
CA PRO A 85 -9.98 -7.78 -0.74
C PRO A 85 -9.79 -7.81 0.77
N LYS A 86 -9.73 -9.02 1.33
CA LYS A 86 -9.40 -9.21 2.74
C LYS A 86 -7.89 -9.06 2.93
N VAL A 87 -7.49 -8.51 4.07
CA VAL A 87 -6.07 -8.50 4.46
C VAL A 87 -5.59 -9.95 4.54
N SER A 88 -4.50 -10.26 3.85
CA SER A 88 -3.83 -11.55 4.00
C SER A 88 -3.18 -11.60 5.39
N THR A 89 -3.65 -12.50 6.25
CA THR A 89 -3.09 -12.67 7.60
C THR A 89 -1.70 -13.31 7.62
N PHE A 90 -1.19 -13.75 6.46
CA PHE A 90 0.13 -14.39 6.31
C PHE A 90 1.32 -13.45 6.59
N TYR A 91 1.13 -12.14 6.59
CA TYR A 91 2.19 -11.17 6.91
C TYR A 91 2.37 -10.91 8.40
N VAL A 92 1.46 -11.41 9.25
CA VAL A 92 1.54 -11.17 10.71
C VAL A 92 2.61 -12.08 11.36
N THR A 93 2.98 -13.19 10.72
CA THR A 93 3.95 -14.16 11.26
C THR A 93 5.33 -14.13 10.59
N ASN A 94 5.48 -13.49 9.44
CA ASN A 94 6.78 -13.33 8.79
C ASN A 94 7.30 -11.92 9.05
N HIS A 95 8.25 -11.86 9.98
CA HIS A 95 8.88 -10.66 10.51
C HIS A 95 9.63 -9.92 9.38
N LEU A 96 8.88 -9.12 8.62
CA LEU A 96 9.34 -8.03 7.76
C LEU A 96 9.99 -8.50 6.44
N LEU A 97 9.52 -7.96 5.30
CA LEU A 97 9.72 -8.48 3.94
C LEU A 97 11.18 -8.56 3.46
N LEU A 98 12.09 -7.95 4.20
CA LEU A 98 13.52 -8.17 4.10
C LEU A 98 13.93 -9.03 5.30
N GLY A 99 13.89 -10.35 5.10
CA GLY A 99 14.48 -11.29 6.03
C GLY A 99 15.94 -10.90 6.28
N THR A 100 16.37 -11.01 7.54
CA THR A 100 17.78 -10.87 7.91
C THR A 100 18.58 -12.08 7.48
#